data_AF-A0A966GIV8-F1
#
_entry.id   AF-A0A966GIV8-F1
#
_cell.length_a   1.000
_cell.length_b   1.000
_cell.length_c   1.000
_cell.angle_alpha   90.00
_cell.angle_beta   90.00
_cell.angle_gamma   90.00
#
_symmetry.space_group_name_H-M   'P 1'
#
loop_
_entity.id
_entity.type
_entity.pdbx_description
1 polymer ?
#
loop_
_entity_poly.entity_id
_entity_poly.type
_entity_poly.pdbx_seq_one_letter_code
_entity_poly.pdbx_strand_id
1 'polypeptide(L)'
;MKKSLTETLNKLNKEIKLGKTLDVKKLTQILKEITLRELKPGGPYQELNKKNPNAKLNLAIFEFLKTQGVSLPNLTKFLKENNLIKVEPGGASANKKLNFKETVAEKEERKEINKIFRLAKSELSSLDKNLARELIKTLRITAKNNPDKQMLLMPFYFHKSLGLKPNKKRSELITKLGLINAYFWTAFIIYDDFWDEDEKARPSLLPLANLMSRKLINFYSSFFHSYEGYDKYLKNILNEADSANYFETKNCRFLKPIKNLPLDLKKIELVDYGNYEIKFFPAATHLLGPLTTMTELGFKINDKEIKNLENFFRHYLIARQLNDDLHDFKEDLKRGHLSPAINETLREAKAKNFNLINEEDLGKIFWLRTLKTLAMKIIKEIDIAEKELKKIKVIKNPELLLKFCRLSKNSALKALKEREESLAFIKEV
;
A
#
# COMPACT_ATOMS: atom_id res chain seq x y z
N MET A 1 4.08 43.75 11.65
CA MET A 1 4.82 43.13 10.52
C MET A 1 4.32 41.69 10.33
N LYS A 2 3.77 41.34 9.15
CA LYS A 2 3.44 39.94 8.83
C LYS A 2 4.75 39.15 8.76
N LYS A 3 4.88 38.05 9.52
CA LYS A 3 6.05 37.17 9.44
C LYS A 3 6.18 36.59 8.04
N SER A 4 7.42 36.45 7.56
CA SER A 4 7.65 35.85 6.26
C SER A 4 7.16 34.38 6.24
N LEU A 5 6.75 33.88 5.07
CA LEU A 5 6.34 32.48 4.93
C LEU A 5 7.49 31.55 5.32
N THR A 6 8.72 31.90 4.96
CA THR A 6 9.95 31.18 5.34
C THR A 6 10.09 31.04 6.87
N GLU A 7 9.94 32.12 7.63
CA GLU A 7 9.97 32.07 9.10
C GLU A 7 8.84 31.21 9.68
N THR A 8 7.65 31.31 9.09
CA THR A 8 6.48 30.55 9.50
C THR A 8 6.72 29.05 9.31
N LEU A 9 7.19 28.63 8.13
CA LEU A 9 7.54 27.24 7.84
C LEU A 9 8.65 26.71 8.73
N ASN A 10 9.70 27.50 8.98
CA ASN A 10 10.78 27.10 9.88
C ASN A 10 10.31 26.90 11.32
N LYS A 11 9.43 27.77 11.82
CA LYS A 11 8.81 27.61 13.14
C LYS A 11 7.97 26.35 13.23
N LEU A 12 7.13 26.09 12.22
CA LEU A 12 6.26 24.92 12.19
C LEU A 12 7.05 23.62 12.09
N ASN A 13 8.11 23.59 11.28
CA ASN A 13 9.04 22.47 11.23
C ASN A 13 9.62 22.17 12.60
N LYS A 14 9.97 23.20 13.38
CA LYS A 14 10.44 23.02 14.76
C LYS A 14 9.34 22.47 15.67
N GLU A 15 8.11 22.94 15.55
CA GLU A 15 6.96 22.45 16.33
C GLU A 15 6.60 20.99 16.01
N ILE A 16 6.54 20.62 14.73
CA ILE A 16 6.29 19.26 14.26
C ILE A 16 7.38 18.31 14.76
N LYS A 17 8.65 18.73 14.69
CA LYS A 17 9.80 17.96 15.22
C LYS A 17 9.71 17.71 16.73
N LEU A 18 8.99 18.55 17.46
CA LEU A 18 8.72 18.40 18.88
C LEU A 18 7.44 17.58 19.16
N GLY A 19 6.84 16.97 18.14
CA GLY A 19 5.65 16.13 18.26
C GLY A 19 4.34 16.92 18.39
N LYS A 20 4.33 18.23 18.13
CA LYS A 20 3.09 19.00 18.14
C LYS A 20 2.26 18.70 16.89
N THR A 21 0.97 18.43 17.10
CA THR A 21 -0.01 18.34 16.02
C THR A 21 -0.31 19.74 15.48
N LEU A 22 -0.36 19.86 14.16
CA LEU A 22 -0.77 21.11 13.50
C LEU A 22 -2.28 21.19 13.41
N ASP A 23 -2.81 22.37 13.72
CA ASP A 23 -4.20 22.71 13.46
C ASP A 23 -4.51 22.62 11.95
N VAL A 24 -5.61 21.97 11.60
CA VAL A 24 -6.01 21.72 10.20
C VAL A 24 -6.25 23.02 9.44
N LYS A 25 -6.91 24.02 10.05
CA LYS A 25 -7.16 25.32 9.39
C LYS A 25 -5.84 26.03 9.09
N LYS A 26 -4.90 25.97 10.04
CA LYS A 26 -3.56 26.54 9.88
C LYS A 26 -2.80 25.83 8.75
N LEU A 27 -2.84 24.50 8.69
CA LEU A 27 -2.22 23.73 7.62
C LEU A 27 -2.80 24.10 6.25
N THR A 28 -4.13 24.18 6.13
CA THR A 28 -4.80 24.61 4.90
C THR A 28 -4.36 26.01 4.47
N GLN A 29 -4.26 26.96 5.41
CA GLN A 29 -3.79 28.31 5.11
C GLN A 29 -2.34 28.31 4.58
N ILE A 30 -1.46 27.54 5.20
CA ILE A 30 -0.06 27.43 4.77
C ILE A 30 0.04 26.82 3.38
N LEU A 31 -0.72 25.75 3.11
CA LEU A 31 -0.72 25.11 1.80
C LEU A 31 -1.22 26.07 0.72
N LYS A 32 -2.29 26.82 0.98
CA LYS A 32 -2.75 27.90 0.08
C LYS A 32 -1.65 28.91 -0.21
N GLU A 33 -0.93 29.36 0.82
CA GLU A 33 0.19 30.31 0.66
C GLU A 33 1.36 29.71 -0.14
N ILE A 34 1.68 28.41 0.04
CA ILE A 34 2.70 27.72 -0.76
C ILE A 34 2.26 27.65 -2.23
N THR A 35 1.02 27.24 -2.50
CA THR A 35 0.47 27.11 -3.85
C THR A 35 0.45 28.46 -4.59
N LEU A 36 0.07 29.55 -3.93
CA LEU A 36 0.09 30.89 -4.54
C LEU A 36 1.48 31.37 -4.97
N ARG A 37 2.53 30.74 -4.46
CA ARG A 37 3.93 31.06 -4.75
C ARG A 37 4.57 30.11 -5.73
N GLU A 38 3.82 29.13 -6.23
CA GLU A 38 4.31 28.10 -7.13
C GLU A 38 4.51 28.65 -8.54
N LEU A 39 5.72 28.53 -9.08
CA LEU A 39 6.02 28.93 -10.45
C LEU A 39 5.65 27.84 -11.47
N LYS A 40 5.78 26.57 -11.07
CA LYS A 40 5.47 25.38 -11.85
C LYS A 40 4.95 24.30 -10.92
N PRO A 41 4.05 23.40 -11.36
CA PRO A 41 3.53 22.32 -10.53
C PRO A 41 4.66 21.55 -9.84
N GLY A 42 4.60 21.49 -8.51
CA GLY A 42 5.61 20.85 -7.67
C GLY A 42 6.89 21.67 -7.43
N GLY A 43 6.88 22.99 -7.68
CA GLY A 43 8.00 23.92 -7.50
C GLY A 43 8.82 24.23 -8.78
N PRO A 44 9.70 25.24 -8.75
CA PRO A 44 10.10 26.04 -7.59
C PRO A 44 9.09 27.12 -7.18
N TYR A 45 9.33 27.75 -6.04
CA TYR A 45 8.48 28.76 -5.42
C TYR A 45 9.15 30.14 -5.36
N GLN A 46 8.37 31.21 -5.40
CA GLN A 46 8.85 32.60 -5.34
C GLN A 46 8.27 33.36 -4.14
N GLU A 47 8.87 34.49 -3.77
CA GLU A 47 8.23 35.41 -2.82
C GLU A 47 7.10 36.19 -3.51
N LEU A 48 6.11 36.63 -2.74
CA LEU A 48 5.08 37.53 -3.27
C LEU A 48 5.78 38.78 -3.84
N ASN A 49 5.48 39.11 -5.09
CA ASN A 49 6.03 40.24 -5.85
C ASN A 49 7.46 40.08 -6.37
N LYS A 50 8.05 38.88 -6.33
CA LYS A 50 9.30 38.56 -7.04
C LYS A 50 8.99 37.55 -8.14
N LYS A 51 9.61 37.71 -9.32
CA LYS A 51 9.48 36.78 -10.46
C LYS A 51 10.46 35.60 -10.41
N ASN A 52 11.47 35.68 -9.54
CA ASN A 52 12.55 34.71 -9.48
C ASN A 52 12.37 33.77 -8.27
N PRO A 53 12.71 32.46 -8.43
CA PRO A 53 12.74 31.51 -7.34
C PRO A 53 13.57 31.99 -6.15
N ASN A 54 13.06 31.81 -4.93
CA ASN A 54 13.81 32.14 -3.73
C ASN A 54 14.40 30.87 -3.09
N ALA A 55 15.73 30.74 -3.09
CA ALA A 55 16.44 29.58 -2.56
C ALA A 55 16.03 29.21 -1.12
N LYS A 56 15.96 30.20 -0.22
CA LYS A 56 15.65 29.99 1.21
C LYS A 56 14.21 29.54 1.40
N LEU A 57 13.27 30.14 0.66
CA LEU A 57 11.86 29.76 0.68
C LEU A 57 11.66 28.32 0.18
N ASN A 58 12.27 27.99 -0.97
CA ASN A 58 12.18 26.64 -1.54
C ASN A 58 12.74 25.58 -0.60
N LEU A 59 13.85 25.86 0.08
CA LEU A 59 14.40 24.95 1.09
C LEU A 59 13.44 24.77 2.28
N ALA A 60 12.85 25.86 2.79
CA ALA A 60 11.89 25.79 3.90
C ALA A 60 10.61 25.01 3.52
N ILE A 61 10.09 25.21 2.30
CA ILE A 61 8.94 24.46 1.77
C ILE A 61 9.29 22.98 1.62
N PHE A 62 10.47 22.68 1.06
CA PHE A 62 10.94 21.30 0.91
C PHE A 62 11.03 20.59 2.26
N GLU A 63 11.65 21.22 3.25
CA GLU A 63 11.74 20.65 4.60
C GLU A 63 10.36 20.44 5.23
N PHE A 64 9.45 21.42 5.07
CA PHE A 64 8.09 21.34 5.59
C PHE A 64 7.31 20.20 4.98
N LEU A 65 7.20 20.14 3.66
CA LEU A 65 6.46 19.09 2.96
C LEU A 65 7.05 17.71 3.23
N LYS A 66 8.38 17.60 3.29
CA LYS A 66 9.04 16.34 3.62
C LYS A 66 8.69 15.85 5.03
N THR A 67 8.53 16.74 6.02
CA THR A 67 8.08 16.33 7.37
C THR A 67 6.64 15.79 7.38
N GLN A 68 5.85 16.13 6.37
CA GLN A 68 4.48 15.63 6.16
C GLN A 68 4.46 14.38 5.27
N GLY A 69 5.61 13.82 4.90
CA GLY A 69 5.70 12.67 3.99
C GLY A 69 5.44 13.01 2.51
N VAL A 70 5.41 14.29 2.16
CA VAL A 70 5.16 14.75 0.79
C VAL A 70 6.49 14.96 0.05
N SER A 71 6.60 14.39 -1.15
CA SER A 71 7.76 14.53 -2.03
C SER A 71 7.36 15.27 -3.30
N LEU A 72 8.14 16.29 -3.68
CA LEU A 72 7.94 17.07 -4.90
C LEU A 72 9.18 16.97 -5.81
N PRO A 73 9.10 16.24 -6.94
CA PRO A 73 10.25 16.01 -7.82
C PRO A 73 10.85 17.30 -8.40
N ASN A 74 10.02 18.27 -8.79
CA ASN A 74 10.47 19.52 -9.43
C ASN A 74 11.17 20.44 -8.42
N LEU A 75 10.63 20.60 -7.22
CA LEU A 75 11.29 21.28 -6.11
C LEU A 75 12.64 20.62 -5.76
N THR A 76 12.66 19.28 -5.72
CA THR A 76 13.88 18.52 -5.47
C THR A 76 14.92 18.77 -6.55
N LYS A 77 14.52 18.78 -7.82
CA LYS A 77 15.39 19.10 -8.96
C LYS A 77 15.96 20.52 -8.85
N PHE A 78 15.11 21.51 -8.59
CA PHE A 78 15.53 22.90 -8.41
C PHE A 78 16.57 23.06 -7.28
N LEU A 79 16.32 22.46 -6.11
CA LEU A 79 17.25 22.55 -4.98
C LEU A 79 18.60 21.88 -5.28
N LYS A 80 18.62 20.84 -6.11
CA LYS A 80 19.85 20.17 -6.57
C LYS A 80 20.65 21.06 -7.51
N GLU A 81 19.98 21.62 -8.53
CA GLU A 81 20.60 22.50 -9.52
C GLU A 81 21.22 23.75 -8.87
N ASN A 82 20.67 24.18 -7.73
CA ASN A 82 21.16 25.34 -6.97
C ASN A 82 22.13 24.96 -5.83
N ASN A 83 22.60 23.70 -5.74
CA ASN A 83 23.48 23.22 -4.67
C ASN A 83 22.96 23.42 -3.24
N LEU A 84 21.64 23.58 -3.08
CA LEU A 84 20.98 23.75 -1.78
C LEU A 84 20.77 22.40 -1.08
N ILE A 85 20.74 21.33 -1.87
CA ILE A 85 20.82 19.94 -1.41
C ILE A 85 21.83 19.19 -2.28
N LYS A 86 22.67 18.33 -1.69
CA LYS A 86 23.71 17.61 -2.45
C LYS A 86 23.12 16.45 -3.26
N VAL A 87 23.62 16.25 -4.47
CA VAL A 87 23.41 15.05 -5.30
C VAL A 87 24.56 14.09 -5.05
N GLU A 88 24.29 12.84 -4.65
CA GLU A 88 25.29 11.78 -4.79
C GLU A 88 25.21 11.20 -6.22
N PRO A 89 26.34 11.04 -6.92
CA PRO A 89 26.36 10.52 -8.27
C PRO A 89 26.16 9.00 -8.24
N GLY A 90 25.03 8.54 -8.77
CA GLY A 90 24.82 7.14 -9.19
C GLY A 90 24.62 6.10 -8.09
N GLY A 91 23.42 5.53 -8.01
CA GLY A 91 23.17 4.16 -7.55
C GLY A 91 23.47 3.82 -6.07
N ALA A 92 22.40 3.44 -5.36
CA ALA A 92 22.42 2.82 -4.02
C ALA A 92 22.80 3.74 -2.83
N SER A 93 21.75 4.17 -2.13
CA SER A 93 21.67 4.19 -0.66
C SER A 93 22.98 4.45 0.10
N ALA A 94 23.38 5.71 0.20
CA ALA A 94 24.17 6.19 1.34
C ALA A 94 23.55 7.48 1.87
N ASN A 95 22.71 7.34 2.90
CA ASN A 95 22.25 8.47 3.69
C ASN A 95 23.45 9.16 4.37
N LYS A 96 24.01 10.22 3.78
CA LYS A 96 24.82 11.17 4.55
C LYS A 96 23.89 12.19 5.22
N LYS A 97 23.56 11.82 6.45
CA LYS A 97 22.67 12.47 7.44
C LYS A 97 22.77 14.00 7.44
N LEU A 98 21.70 14.67 6.99
CA LEU A 98 21.10 15.72 7.83
C LEU A 98 20.55 14.97 9.05
N ASN A 99 21.11 15.23 10.24
CA ASN A 99 20.73 14.58 11.51
C ASN A 99 19.30 14.98 11.92
N PHE A 100 18.29 14.49 11.21
CA PHE A 100 16.96 14.33 11.79
C PHE A 100 17.06 13.17 12.77
N LYS A 101 16.76 13.43 14.05
CA LYS A 101 16.65 12.39 15.05
C LYS A 101 15.48 11.50 14.64
N GLU A 102 15.80 10.42 13.95
CA GLU A 102 14.89 9.32 13.71
C GLU A 102 14.14 8.97 14.99
N THR A 103 12.82 8.82 14.86
CA THR A 103 11.93 8.49 15.97
C THR A 103 12.32 7.13 16.56
N VAL A 104 11.93 6.89 17.81
CA VAL A 104 12.17 5.59 18.45
C VAL A 104 11.52 4.46 17.64
N ALA A 105 10.30 4.69 17.12
CA ALA A 105 9.58 3.73 16.30
C ALA A 105 10.33 3.39 15.01
N GLU A 106 10.79 4.38 14.24
CA GLU A 106 11.56 4.14 13.01
C GLU A 106 12.87 3.38 13.28
N LYS A 107 13.55 3.66 14.40
CA LYS A 107 14.74 2.92 14.83
C LYS A 107 14.43 1.45 15.08
N GLU A 108 13.31 1.15 15.74
CA GLU A 108 12.87 -0.22 16.00
C GLU A 108 12.52 -0.95 14.71
N GLU A 109 11.74 -0.32 13.83
CA GLU A 109 11.39 -0.87 12.51
C GLU A 109 12.64 -1.19 11.70
N ARG A 110 13.60 -0.26 11.62
CA ARG A 110 14.86 -0.49 10.89
C ARG A 110 15.68 -1.60 11.53
N LYS A 111 15.73 -1.68 12.87
CA LYS A 111 16.40 -2.79 13.56
C LYS A 111 15.77 -4.12 13.16
N GLU A 112 14.44 -4.20 13.12
CA GLU A 112 13.73 -5.42 12.76
C GLU A 112 13.94 -5.81 11.29
N ILE A 113 13.84 -4.85 10.36
CA ILE A 113 14.18 -5.06 8.94
C ILE A 113 15.61 -5.60 8.79
N ASN A 114 16.57 -5.05 9.53
CA ASN A 114 17.95 -5.53 9.49
C ASN A 114 18.09 -6.96 10.02
N LYS A 115 17.32 -7.35 11.04
CA LYS A 115 17.29 -8.75 11.50
C LYS A 115 16.70 -9.67 10.44
N ILE A 116 15.59 -9.28 9.80
CA ILE A 116 14.96 -10.03 8.71
C ILE A 116 15.97 -10.30 7.58
N PHE A 117 16.69 -9.27 7.12
CA PHE A 117 17.69 -9.45 6.06
C PHE A 117 18.94 -10.23 6.50
N ARG A 118 19.32 -10.17 7.78
CA ARG A 118 20.40 -11.04 8.31
C ARG A 118 19.96 -12.49 8.33
N LEU A 119 18.74 -12.76 8.79
CA LEU A 119 18.15 -14.10 8.78
C LEU A 119 18.04 -14.64 7.35
N ALA A 120 17.55 -13.83 6.41
CA ALA A 120 17.49 -14.20 4.99
C ALA A 120 18.87 -14.62 4.47
N LYS A 121 19.92 -13.82 4.70
CA LYS A 121 21.28 -14.19 4.28
C LYS A 121 21.78 -15.49 4.91
N SER A 122 21.45 -15.71 6.18
CA SER A 122 21.82 -16.95 6.89
C SER A 122 21.14 -18.18 6.29
N GLU A 123 19.83 -18.10 6.00
CA GLU A 123 19.03 -19.20 5.44
C GLU A 123 19.33 -19.53 3.98
N LEU A 124 19.97 -18.61 3.27
CA LEU A 124 20.32 -18.74 1.86
C LEU A 124 21.81 -19.07 1.69
N SER A 125 22.57 -19.19 2.78
CA SER A 125 24.02 -19.42 2.74
C SER A 125 24.40 -20.78 2.14
N SER A 126 23.50 -21.76 2.20
CA SER A 126 23.65 -23.09 1.62
C SER A 126 23.22 -23.19 0.15
N LEU A 127 22.64 -22.14 -0.42
CA LEU A 127 22.23 -22.12 -1.82
C LEU A 127 23.37 -21.68 -2.72
N ASP A 128 23.20 -21.88 -4.03
CA ASP A 128 24.07 -21.27 -5.04
C ASP A 128 24.21 -19.76 -4.80
N LYS A 129 25.44 -19.24 -4.93
CA LYS A 129 25.77 -17.84 -4.62
C LYS A 129 25.03 -16.84 -5.51
N ASN A 130 24.79 -17.18 -6.77
CA ASN A 130 24.06 -16.30 -7.69
C ASN A 130 22.57 -16.31 -7.35
N LEU A 131 22.00 -17.48 -7.10
CA LEU A 131 20.61 -17.63 -6.66
C LEU A 131 20.34 -16.87 -5.36
N ALA A 132 21.19 -17.04 -4.35
CA ALA A 132 21.07 -16.34 -3.07
C ALA A 132 21.19 -14.82 -3.22
N ARG A 133 22.11 -14.34 -4.08
CA ARG A 133 22.29 -12.91 -4.36
C ARG A 133 21.06 -12.32 -5.02
N GLU A 134 20.52 -12.98 -6.04
CA GLU A 134 19.34 -12.48 -6.76
C GLU A 134 18.08 -12.52 -5.87
N LEU A 135 17.92 -13.53 -5.02
CA LEU A 135 16.83 -13.58 -4.06
C LEU A 135 16.89 -12.40 -3.08
N ILE A 136 18.06 -12.14 -2.47
CA ILE A 136 18.23 -11.01 -1.54
C ILE A 136 17.99 -9.67 -2.24
N LYS A 137 18.43 -9.52 -3.49
CA LYS A 137 18.18 -8.33 -4.30
C LYS A 137 16.69 -8.14 -4.56
N THR A 138 15.99 -9.20 -4.93
CA THR A 138 14.54 -9.18 -5.21
C THR A 138 13.76 -8.82 -3.94
N LEU A 139 14.06 -9.44 -2.80
CA LEU A 139 13.47 -9.06 -1.50
C LEU A 139 13.66 -7.59 -1.13
N ARG A 140 14.84 -7.02 -1.44
CA ARG A 140 15.12 -5.60 -1.19
C ARG A 140 14.32 -4.68 -2.11
N ILE A 141 14.07 -5.09 -3.35
CA ILE A 141 13.21 -4.35 -4.27
C ILE A 141 11.78 -4.34 -3.75
N THR A 142 11.24 -5.50 -3.37
CA THR A 142 9.91 -5.60 -2.74
C THR A 142 9.80 -4.71 -1.50
N ALA A 143 10.78 -4.81 -0.59
CA ALA A 143 10.81 -4.00 0.64
C ALA A 143 10.87 -2.49 0.35
N LYS A 144 11.60 -2.09 -0.69
CA LYS A 144 11.74 -0.68 -1.08
C LYS A 144 10.46 -0.13 -1.72
N ASN A 145 9.76 -0.95 -2.50
CA ASN A 145 8.53 -0.57 -3.19
C ASN A 145 7.29 -0.66 -2.28
N ASN A 146 7.45 -1.08 -1.03
CA ASN A 146 6.38 -1.15 -0.03
C ASN A 146 6.57 -0.06 1.05
N PRO A 147 6.13 1.20 0.80
CA PRO A 147 6.44 2.35 1.66
C PRO A 147 5.84 2.25 3.07
N ASP A 148 4.73 1.53 3.23
CA ASP A 148 4.08 1.27 4.52
C ASP A 148 4.75 0.13 5.32
N LYS A 149 5.72 -0.56 4.70
CA LYS A 149 6.54 -1.65 5.25
C LYS A 149 5.75 -2.88 5.69
N GLN A 150 4.46 -2.98 5.38
CA GLN A 150 3.60 -4.07 5.82
C GLN A 150 4.09 -5.44 5.33
N MET A 151 4.65 -5.51 4.12
CA MET A 151 5.15 -6.76 3.55
C MET A 151 6.28 -7.38 4.38
N LEU A 152 7.00 -6.59 5.18
CA LEU A 152 8.04 -7.10 6.09
C LEU A 152 7.61 -7.06 7.55
N LEU A 153 6.87 -6.02 7.94
CA LEU A 153 6.69 -5.66 9.35
C LEU A 153 5.28 -5.92 9.89
N MET A 154 4.34 -6.45 9.12
CA MET A 154 3.02 -6.79 9.66
C MET A 154 3.08 -7.70 10.91
N PRO A 155 3.87 -8.79 10.94
CA PRO A 155 4.03 -9.59 12.16
C PRO A 155 4.60 -8.80 13.33
N PHE A 156 5.53 -7.87 13.05
CA PHE A 156 6.11 -6.98 14.06
C PHE A 156 5.09 -5.99 14.62
N TYR A 157 4.28 -5.35 13.76
CA TYR A 157 3.23 -4.44 14.19
C TYR A 157 2.15 -5.16 14.98
N PHE A 158 1.75 -6.36 14.55
CA PHE A 158 0.81 -7.19 15.29
C PHE A 158 1.37 -7.54 16.67
N HIS A 159 2.60 -8.04 16.75
CA HIS A 159 3.25 -8.36 18.02
C HIS A 159 3.30 -7.16 18.98
N LYS A 160 3.70 -5.99 18.48
CA LYS A 160 3.72 -4.74 19.26
C LYS A 160 2.31 -4.32 19.71
N SER A 161 1.28 -4.56 18.89
CA SER A 161 -0.12 -4.25 19.22
C SER A 161 -0.62 -5.05 20.43
N LEU A 162 -0.07 -6.24 20.68
CA LEU A 162 -0.43 -7.07 21.83
C LEU A 162 0.15 -6.54 23.16
N GLY A 163 1.03 -5.54 23.13
CA GLY A 163 1.65 -4.98 24.33
C GLY A 163 2.53 -5.97 25.10
N LEU A 164 2.98 -7.05 24.43
CA LEU A 164 3.77 -8.10 25.06
C LEU A 164 5.20 -7.62 25.35
N LYS A 165 5.74 -8.08 26.49
CA LYS A 165 7.14 -7.85 26.82
C LYS A 165 8.04 -8.60 25.83
N PRO A 166 9.21 -8.03 25.47
CA PRO A 166 10.18 -8.71 24.63
C PRO A 166 10.61 -10.04 25.28
N ASN A 167 10.58 -11.11 24.50
CA ASN A 167 11.16 -12.41 24.84
C ASN A 167 12.04 -12.82 23.65
N LYS A 168 13.21 -13.44 23.91
CA LYS A 168 14.15 -13.85 22.86
C LYS A 168 13.50 -14.79 21.83
N LYS A 169 12.88 -15.89 22.27
CA LYS A 169 12.21 -16.87 21.39
C LYS A 169 11.12 -16.21 20.55
N ARG A 170 10.32 -15.34 21.17
CA ARG A 170 9.28 -14.60 20.46
C ARG A 170 9.86 -13.61 19.47
N SER A 171 10.91 -12.88 19.83
CA SER A 171 11.57 -11.96 18.90
C SER A 171 12.14 -12.69 17.68
N GLU A 172 12.70 -13.89 17.87
CA GLU A 172 13.20 -14.73 16.78
C GLU A 172 12.05 -15.19 15.88
N LEU A 173 10.93 -15.63 16.47
CA LEU A 173 9.71 -15.98 15.72
C LEU A 173 9.16 -14.80 14.92
N ILE A 174 9.08 -13.59 15.49
CA ILE A 174 8.59 -12.40 14.79
C ILE A 174 9.50 -12.02 13.62
N THR A 175 10.83 -12.08 13.80
CA THR A 175 11.77 -11.89 12.70
C THR A 175 11.58 -12.95 11.60
N LYS A 176 11.40 -14.22 11.98
CA LYS A 176 11.16 -15.30 11.04
C LYS A 176 9.85 -15.09 10.27
N LEU A 177 8.78 -14.71 10.96
CA LEU A 177 7.49 -14.38 10.34
C LEU A 177 7.60 -13.20 9.38
N GLY A 178 8.37 -12.17 9.71
CA GLY A 178 8.65 -11.05 8.81
C GLY A 178 9.34 -11.50 7.52
N LEU A 179 10.30 -12.44 7.61
CA LEU A 179 10.94 -13.04 6.44
C LEU A 179 9.96 -13.88 5.61
N ILE A 180 9.14 -14.73 6.26
CA ILE A 180 8.16 -15.56 5.55
C ILE A 180 7.09 -14.71 4.87
N ASN A 181 6.62 -13.63 5.51
CA ASN A 181 5.69 -12.68 4.88
C ASN A 181 6.35 -11.95 3.69
N ALA A 182 7.64 -11.64 3.76
CA ALA A 182 8.36 -11.09 2.61
C ALA A 182 8.54 -12.10 1.47
N TYR A 183 8.76 -13.38 1.78
CA TYR A 183 8.75 -14.47 0.78
C TYR A 183 7.40 -14.58 0.10
N PHE A 184 6.30 -14.55 0.86
CA PHE A 184 4.94 -14.53 0.29
C PHE A 184 4.76 -13.40 -0.72
N TRP A 185 4.90 -12.15 -0.27
CA TRP A 185 4.63 -10.99 -1.13
C TRP A 185 5.54 -10.93 -2.34
N THR A 186 6.81 -11.31 -2.19
CA THR A 186 7.74 -11.31 -3.32
C THR A 186 7.41 -12.41 -4.33
N ALA A 187 7.04 -13.61 -3.87
CA ALA A 187 6.60 -14.67 -4.77
C ALA A 187 5.28 -14.29 -5.45
N PHE A 188 4.33 -13.73 -4.70
CA PHE A 188 3.05 -13.26 -5.21
C PHE A 188 3.23 -12.23 -6.33
N ILE A 189 4.00 -11.16 -6.10
CA ILE A 189 4.29 -10.15 -7.13
C ILE A 189 4.93 -10.80 -8.37
N ILE A 190 5.89 -11.71 -8.19
CA ILE A 190 6.50 -12.39 -9.35
C ILE A 190 5.46 -13.24 -10.11
N TYR A 191 4.53 -13.92 -9.44
CA TYR A 191 3.49 -14.67 -10.15
C TYR A 191 2.49 -13.74 -10.85
N ASP A 192 2.12 -12.65 -10.21
CA ASP A 192 1.22 -11.62 -10.74
C ASP A 192 1.77 -11.00 -12.03
N ASP A 193 3.06 -10.63 -12.04
CA ASP A 193 3.79 -10.15 -13.22
C ASP A 193 3.73 -11.15 -14.41
N PHE A 194 3.47 -12.44 -14.18
CA PHE A 194 3.32 -13.46 -15.24
C PHE A 194 1.88 -13.70 -15.65
N TRP A 195 0.92 -13.46 -14.76
CA TRP A 195 -0.51 -13.56 -15.05
C TRP A 195 -1.02 -12.35 -15.82
N ASP A 196 -0.33 -11.23 -15.70
CA ASP A 196 -0.57 -10.04 -16.49
C ASP A 196 0.21 -10.10 -17.83
N GLU A 197 -0.52 -10.39 -18.92
CA GLU A 197 0.03 -10.51 -20.28
C GLU A 197 0.82 -9.28 -20.77
N ASP A 198 0.58 -8.10 -20.16
CA ASP A 198 1.20 -6.82 -20.52
C ASP A 198 2.37 -6.42 -19.62
N GLU A 199 2.65 -7.20 -18.57
CA GLU A 199 3.81 -6.99 -17.73
C GLU A 199 5.06 -7.64 -18.31
N LYS A 200 6.22 -7.04 -18.02
CA LYS A 200 7.51 -7.59 -18.46
C LYS A 200 7.90 -8.74 -17.56
N ALA A 201 7.17 -9.85 -17.66
CA ALA A 201 7.48 -11.10 -17.00
C ALA A 201 8.96 -11.45 -17.22
N ARG A 202 9.65 -11.80 -16.14
CA ARG A 202 11.06 -12.18 -16.16
C ARG A 202 11.19 -13.66 -15.84
N PRO A 203 11.27 -14.56 -16.85
CA PRO A 203 11.40 -16.01 -16.64
C PRO A 203 12.46 -16.41 -15.61
N SER A 204 13.55 -15.64 -15.52
CA SER A 204 14.62 -15.84 -14.54
C SER A 204 14.22 -15.67 -13.07
N LEU A 205 13.08 -15.03 -12.77
CA LEU A 205 12.57 -14.85 -11.41
C LEU A 205 11.68 -16.01 -10.93
N LEU A 206 11.14 -16.84 -11.83
CA LEU A 206 10.26 -17.97 -11.45
C LEU A 206 10.92 -18.95 -10.46
N PRO A 207 12.20 -19.37 -10.63
CA PRO A 207 12.84 -20.24 -9.65
C PRO A 207 12.93 -19.61 -8.25
N LEU A 208 13.04 -18.28 -8.16
CA LEU A 208 13.04 -17.55 -6.90
C LEU A 208 11.67 -17.58 -6.24
N ALA A 209 10.60 -17.27 -7.00
CA ALA A 209 9.23 -17.34 -6.53
C ALA A 209 8.91 -18.74 -5.98
N ASN A 210 9.22 -19.78 -6.75
CA ASN A 210 9.01 -21.17 -6.33
C ASN A 210 9.79 -21.54 -5.06
N LEU A 211 11.03 -21.06 -4.93
CA LEU A 211 11.82 -21.27 -3.72
C LEU A 211 11.20 -20.56 -2.50
N MET A 212 10.74 -19.33 -2.65
CA MET A 212 10.10 -18.54 -1.60
C MET A 212 8.76 -19.18 -1.16
N SER A 213 7.93 -19.59 -2.11
CA SER A 213 6.69 -20.33 -1.86
C SER A 213 6.93 -21.63 -1.10
N ARG A 214 7.93 -22.44 -1.51
CA ARG A 214 8.32 -23.65 -0.77
C ARG A 214 8.78 -23.35 0.65
N LYS A 215 9.59 -22.31 0.85
CA LYS A 215 10.06 -21.91 2.19
C LYS A 215 8.89 -21.46 3.08
N LEU A 216 7.89 -20.77 2.51
CA LEU A 216 6.67 -20.38 3.20
C LEU A 216 5.85 -21.59 3.62
N ILE A 217 5.54 -22.49 2.68
CA ILE A 217 4.73 -23.69 2.94
C ILE A 217 5.42 -24.55 3.99
N ASN A 218 6.71 -24.84 3.83
CA ASN A 218 7.47 -25.64 4.79
C ASN A 218 7.45 -25.05 6.20
N PHE A 219 7.56 -23.72 6.33
CA PHE A 219 7.50 -23.06 7.63
C PHE A 219 6.13 -23.23 8.29
N TYR A 220 5.05 -22.86 7.59
CA TYR A 220 3.71 -22.92 8.20
C TYR A 220 3.23 -24.35 8.41
N SER A 221 3.49 -25.28 7.49
CA SER A 221 3.16 -26.69 7.69
C SER A 221 3.89 -27.26 8.90
N SER A 222 5.19 -26.97 9.06
CA SER A 222 5.94 -27.42 10.24
C SER A 222 5.43 -26.77 11.52
N PHE A 223 5.10 -25.48 11.51
CA PHE A 223 4.59 -24.77 12.68
C PHE A 223 3.20 -25.28 13.09
N PHE A 224 2.28 -25.39 12.14
CA PHE A 224 0.88 -25.73 12.39
C PHE A 224 0.62 -27.23 12.58
N HIS A 225 1.57 -28.11 12.23
CA HIS A 225 1.44 -29.55 12.45
C HIS A 225 1.13 -29.90 13.92
N SER A 226 1.63 -29.12 14.86
CA SER A 226 1.41 -29.33 16.31
C SER A 226 0.11 -28.71 16.84
N TYR A 227 -0.71 -28.07 16.01
CA TYR A 227 -1.92 -27.37 16.44
C TYR A 227 -3.15 -27.88 15.70
N GLU A 228 -4.11 -28.42 16.46
CA GLU A 228 -5.34 -29.00 15.94
C GLU A 228 -6.10 -28.03 15.01
N GLY A 229 -6.45 -28.51 13.82
CA GLY A 229 -7.23 -27.77 12.82
C GLY A 229 -6.45 -26.75 11.99
N TYR A 230 -5.26 -26.33 12.41
CA TYR A 230 -4.49 -25.29 11.71
C TYR A 230 -3.88 -25.76 10.38
N ASP A 231 -3.49 -27.03 10.25
CA ASP A 231 -3.02 -27.58 8.97
C ASP A 231 -4.11 -27.54 7.89
N LYS A 232 -5.34 -27.94 8.25
CA LYS A 232 -6.51 -27.84 7.36
C LYS A 232 -6.80 -26.39 7.00
N TYR A 233 -6.71 -25.48 7.98
CA TYR A 233 -6.90 -24.06 7.76
C TYR A 233 -5.88 -23.48 6.78
N LEU A 234 -4.58 -23.79 6.95
CA LEU A 234 -3.52 -23.36 6.05
C LEU A 234 -3.79 -23.83 4.62
N LYS A 235 -4.11 -25.12 4.45
CA LYS A 235 -4.43 -25.69 3.13
C LYS A 235 -5.61 -24.99 2.48
N ASN A 236 -6.66 -24.71 3.24
CA ASN A 236 -7.81 -23.98 2.73
C ASN A 236 -7.43 -22.56 2.26
N ILE A 237 -6.69 -21.79 3.06
CA ILE A 237 -6.25 -20.44 2.66
C ILE A 237 -5.42 -20.48 1.37
N LEU A 238 -4.50 -21.42 1.23
CA LEU A 238 -3.68 -21.56 0.03
C LEU A 238 -4.51 -21.98 -1.20
N ASN A 239 -5.41 -22.95 -1.03
CA ASN A 239 -6.30 -23.40 -2.11
C ASN A 239 -7.24 -22.29 -2.59
N GLU A 240 -7.79 -21.49 -1.68
CA GLU A 240 -8.67 -20.37 -2.03
C GLU A 240 -7.89 -19.23 -2.68
N ALA A 241 -6.63 -18.98 -2.26
CA ALA A 241 -5.77 -18.02 -2.93
C ALA A 241 -5.49 -18.43 -4.38
N ASP A 242 -5.14 -19.69 -4.62
CA ASP A 242 -4.92 -20.22 -5.98
C ASP A 242 -6.21 -20.21 -6.81
N SER A 243 -7.35 -20.54 -6.20
CA SER A 243 -8.66 -20.50 -6.86
C SER A 243 -9.05 -19.08 -7.24
N ALA A 244 -8.76 -18.08 -6.41
CA ALA A 244 -8.99 -16.68 -6.71
C ALA A 244 -8.13 -16.19 -7.88
N ASN A 245 -6.84 -16.53 -7.90
CA ASN A 245 -5.95 -16.19 -9.01
C ASN A 245 -6.38 -16.88 -10.32
N TYR A 246 -6.82 -18.14 -10.25
CA TYR A 246 -7.37 -18.84 -11.41
C TYR A 246 -8.67 -18.18 -11.91
N PHE A 247 -9.55 -17.78 -10.99
CA PHE A 247 -10.77 -17.07 -11.34
C PHE A 247 -10.45 -15.74 -12.04
N GLU A 248 -9.49 -14.98 -11.52
CA GLU A 248 -9.09 -13.69 -12.06
C GLU A 248 -8.51 -13.80 -13.47
N THR A 249 -7.58 -14.73 -13.68
CA THR A 249 -6.97 -14.96 -15.01
C THR A 249 -7.98 -15.43 -16.05
N LYS A 250 -8.96 -16.24 -15.65
CA LYS A 250 -9.95 -16.82 -16.57
C LYS A 250 -11.15 -15.91 -16.87
N ASN A 251 -11.65 -15.19 -15.86
CA ASN A 251 -12.95 -14.52 -15.95
C ASN A 251 -12.84 -12.99 -15.91
N CYS A 252 -11.72 -12.42 -15.47
CA CYS A 252 -11.56 -10.96 -15.35
C CYS A 252 -10.78 -10.35 -16.52
N ARG A 253 -10.92 -10.91 -17.73
CA ARG A 253 -10.29 -10.42 -18.96
C ARG A 253 -11.33 -10.17 -20.05
N PHE A 254 -11.20 -9.07 -20.76
CA PHE A 254 -11.95 -8.76 -21.98
C PHE A 254 -11.02 -8.32 -23.09
N LEU A 255 -11.52 -8.31 -24.33
CA LEU A 255 -10.74 -7.86 -25.49
C LEU A 255 -10.23 -6.44 -25.26
N LYS A 256 -8.91 -6.27 -25.29
CA LYS A 256 -8.24 -4.99 -25.04
C LYS A 256 -8.83 -3.89 -25.92
N PRO A 257 -9.08 -2.69 -25.38
CA PRO A 257 -9.52 -1.56 -26.21
C PRO A 257 -8.48 -1.32 -27.31
N ILE A 258 -8.90 -1.43 -28.58
CA ILE A 258 -8.06 -0.98 -29.68
C ILE A 258 -8.08 0.54 -29.65
N LYS A 259 -6.89 1.16 -29.65
CA LYS A 259 -6.76 2.62 -29.57
C LYS A 259 -7.63 3.29 -30.63
N ASN A 260 -8.47 4.24 -30.20
CA ASN A 260 -9.43 4.99 -31.03
C ASN A 260 -10.63 4.19 -31.58
N LEU A 261 -10.86 2.96 -31.11
CA LEU A 261 -12.09 2.22 -31.40
C LEU A 261 -12.94 2.10 -30.12
N PRO A 262 -14.25 2.32 -30.21
CA PRO A 262 -15.13 2.16 -29.06
C PRO A 262 -15.23 0.68 -28.66
N LEU A 263 -15.38 0.44 -27.36
CA LEU A 263 -15.64 -0.88 -26.80
C LEU A 263 -17.08 -1.31 -27.08
N ASP A 264 -17.23 -2.52 -27.60
CA ASP A 264 -18.53 -3.16 -27.82
C ASP A 264 -19.02 -3.84 -26.54
N LEU A 265 -19.89 -3.14 -25.81
CA LEU A 265 -20.39 -3.59 -24.51
C LEU A 265 -21.22 -4.87 -24.61
N LYS A 266 -21.75 -5.22 -25.79
CA LYS A 266 -22.50 -6.47 -25.99
C LYS A 266 -21.61 -7.70 -25.93
N LYS A 267 -20.31 -7.55 -26.18
CA LYS A 267 -19.32 -8.64 -26.20
C LYS A 267 -18.60 -8.83 -24.86
N ILE A 268 -18.86 -7.97 -23.88
CA ILE A 268 -18.20 -8.04 -22.58
C ILE A 268 -19.16 -8.66 -21.59
N GLU A 269 -18.82 -9.82 -21.03
CA GLU A 269 -19.51 -10.39 -19.89
C GLU A 269 -18.99 -9.74 -18.61
N LEU A 270 -19.91 -9.25 -17.76
CA LEU A 270 -19.53 -8.60 -16.50
C LEU A 270 -19.32 -9.66 -15.42
N VAL A 271 -18.32 -9.44 -14.58
CA VAL A 271 -18.01 -10.31 -13.44
C VAL A 271 -18.99 -10.02 -12.31
N ASP A 272 -19.53 -11.08 -11.69
CA ASP A 272 -20.22 -10.94 -10.41
C ASP A 272 -19.23 -11.15 -9.27
N TYR A 273 -18.85 -10.05 -8.62
CA TYR A 273 -17.96 -10.08 -7.46
C TYR A 273 -18.69 -10.42 -6.15
N GLY A 274 -20.02 -10.47 -6.14
CA GLY A 274 -20.82 -10.74 -4.94
C GLY A 274 -20.46 -9.82 -3.77
N ASN A 275 -19.98 -10.41 -2.67
CA ASN A 275 -19.51 -9.71 -1.48
C ASN A 275 -18.00 -9.41 -1.48
N TYR A 276 -17.31 -9.58 -2.61
CA TYR A 276 -15.89 -9.34 -2.82
C TYR A 276 -14.94 -10.27 -2.05
N GLU A 277 -15.41 -11.41 -1.54
CA GLU A 277 -14.55 -12.41 -0.87
C GLU A 277 -13.41 -12.89 -1.76
N ILE A 278 -13.65 -12.96 -3.08
CA ILE A 278 -12.61 -13.34 -4.05
C ILE A 278 -11.42 -12.36 -4.03
N LYS A 279 -11.60 -11.11 -3.59
CA LYS A 279 -10.51 -10.12 -3.44
C LYS A 279 -9.77 -10.21 -2.11
N PHE A 280 -10.28 -10.97 -1.13
CA PHE A 280 -9.54 -11.25 0.10
C PHE A 280 -8.44 -12.31 -0.13
N PHE A 281 -8.79 -13.41 -0.80
CA PHE A 281 -7.96 -14.60 -0.86
C PHE A 281 -6.55 -14.42 -1.47
N PRO A 282 -6.35 -13.65 -2.55
CA PRO A 282 -5.01 -13.44 -3.11
C PRO A 282 -4.01 -12.90 -2.08
N ALA A 283 -4.47 -12.05 -1.15
CA ALA A 283 -3.66 -11.46 -0.09
C ALA A 283 -3.83 -12.14 1.29
N ALA A 284 -4.66 -13.18 1.41
CA ALA A 284 -5.05 -13.76 2.69
C ALA A 284 -3.87 -14.36 3.49
N THR A 285 -2.79 -14.77 2.81
CA THR A 285 -1.55 -15.23 3.45
C THR A 285 -0.95 -14.17 4.38
N HIS A 286 -1.29 -12.89 4.21
CA HIS A 286 -0.88 -11.80 5.09
C HIS A 286 -1.40 -11.95 6.55
N LEU A 287 -2.51 -12.66 6.74
CA LEU A 287 -3.08 -13.01 8.05
C LEU A 287 -2.22 -14.03 8.81
N LEU A 288 -1.46 -14.89 8.12
CA LEU A 288 -0.84 -16.05 8.75
C LEU A 288 0.20 -15.68 9.82
N GLY A 289 0.91 -14.56 9.69
CA GLY A 289 1.84 -14.10 10.73
C GLY A 289 1.14 -13.72 12.05
N PRO A 290 0.15 -12.81 12.01
CA PRO A 290 -0.74 -12.55 13.14
C PRO A 290 -1.38 -13.82 13.72
N LEU A 291 -1.86 -14.72 12.87
CA LEU A 291 -2.47 -15.99 13.28
C LEU A 291 -1.47 -16.87 14.05
N THR A 292 -0.27 -17.09 13.52
CA THR A 292 0.82 -17.81 14.20
C THR A 292 1.15 -17.19 15.56
N THR A 293 1.13 -15.85 15.64
CA THR A 293 1.40 -15.15 16.90
C THR A 293 0.30 -15.42 17.93
N MET A 294 -0.98 -15.44 17.53
CA MET A 294 -2.08 -15.83 18.41
C MET A 294 -2.00 -17.30 18.83
N THR A 295 -1.66 -18.20 17.90
CA THR A 295 -1.47 -19.62 18.20
C THR A 295 -0.35 -19.85 19.23
N GLU A 296 0.76 -19.09 19.17
CA GLU A 296 1.82 -19.15 20.20
C GLU A 296 1.35 -18.72 21.60
N LEU A 297 0.29 -17.90 21.66
CA LEU A 297 -0.34 -17.48 22.92
C LEU A 297 -1.40 -18.48 23.43
N GLY A 298 -1.60 -19.60 22.72
CA GLY A 298 -2.52 -20.66 23.12
C GLY A 298 -3.94 -20.51 22.57
N PHE A 299 -4.20 -19.56 21.67
CA PHE A 299 -5.49 -19.45 21.01
C PHE A 299 -5.69 -20.60 20.00
N LYS A 300 -6.89 -21.18 20.00
CA LYS A 300 -7.31 -22.23 19.07
C LYS A 300 -8.00 -21.62 17.84
N ILE A 301 -7.96 -22.31 16.71
CA ILE A 301 -8.51 -21.81 15.44
C ILE A 301 -10.00 -21.43 15.53
N ASN A 302 -10.77 -22.11 16.38
CA ASN A 302 -12.20 -21.87 16.56
C ASN A 302 -12.53 -20.77 17.59
N ASP A 303 -11.52 -20.22 18.27
CA ASP A 303 -11.72 -19.19 19.29
C ASP A 303 -12.28 -17.91 18.67
N LYS A 304 -13.11 -17.21 19.46
CA LYS A 304 -13.72 -15.93 19.04
C LYS A 304 -12.67 -14.89 18.65
N GLU A 305 -11.53 -14.86 19.34
CA GLU A 305 -10.43 -13.94 19.06
C GLU A 305 -9.80 -14.20 17.69
N ILE A 306 -9.64 -15.46 17.28
CA ILE A 306 -9.16 -15.83 15.94
C ILE A 306 -10.18 -15.42 14.87
N LYS A 307 -11.46 -15.70 15.08
CA LYS A 307 -12.53 -15.30 14.13
C LYS A 307 -12.60 -13.79 13.94
N ASN A 308 -12.47 -13.01 15.02
CA ASN A 308 -12.42 -11.55 14.93
C ASN A 308 -11.16 -11.08 14.18
N LEU A 309 -10.01 -11.73 14.38
CA LEU A 309 -8.77 -11.44 13.65
C LEU A 309 -8.92 -11.72 12.15
N GLU A 310 -9.53 -12.84 11.79
CA GLU A 310 -9.86 -13.19 10.41
C GLU A 310 -10.76 -12.15 9.78
N ASN A 311 -11.85 -11.78 10.45
CA ASN A 311 -12.79 -10.78 9.93
C ASN A 311 -12.13 -9.41 9.79
N PHE A 312 -11.26 -9.02 10.74
CA PHE A 312 -10.45 -7.80 10.61
C PHE A 312 -9.62 -7.82 9.32
N PHE A 313 -8.83 -8.88 9.08
CA PHE A 313 -7.99 -8.98 7.88
C PHE A 313 -8.82 -9.11 6.60
N ARG A 314 -9.94 -9.84 6.65
CA ARG A 314 -10.87 -10.01 5.53
C ARG A 314 -11.35 -8.66 5.01
N HIS A 315 -11.98 -7.88 5.88
CA HIS A 315 -12.52 -6.57 5.52
C HIS A 315 -11.41 -5.55 5.19
N TYR A 316 -10.29 -5.58 5.92
CA TYR A 316 -9.14 -4.71 5.62
C TYR A 316 -8.56 -4.98 4.22
N LEU A 317 -8.32 -6.25 3.88
CA LEU A 317 -7.70 -6.61 2.60
C LEU A 317 -8.65 -6.40 1.43
N ILE A 318 -9.95 -6.66 1.59
CA ILE A 318 -10.96 -6.30 0.58
C ILE A 318 -10.92 -4.78 0.34
N ALA A 319 -10.96 -3.97 1.39
CA ALA A 319 -10.91 -2.51 1.26
C ALA A 319 -9.61 -2.03 0.59
N ARG A 320 -8.48 -2.67 0.90
CA ARG A 320 -7.20 -2.36 0.29
C ARG A 320 -7.21 -2.68 -1.20
N GLN A 321 -7.64 -3.88 -1.58
CA GLN A 321 -7.67 -4.29 -2.98
C GLN A 321 -8.61 -3.40 -3.81
N LEU A 322 -9.80 -3.09 -3.28
CA LEU A 322 -10.73 -2.17 -3.95
C LEU A 322 -10.16 -0.76 -4.11
N ASN A 323 -9.35 -0.32 -3.14
CA ASN A 323 -8.67 0.97 -3.24
C ASN A 323 -7.58 0.94 -4.31
N ASP A 324 -6.83 -0.16 -4.42
CA ASP A 324 -5.80 -0.33 -5.46
C ASP A 324 -6.48 -0.37 -6.86
N ASP A 325 -7.55 -1.17 -7.03
CA ASP A 325 -8.35 -1.23 -8.28
C ASP A 325 -8.92 0.16 -8.68
N LEU A 326 -9.23 1.04 -7.72
CA LEU A 326 -9.67 2.41 -8.01
C LEU A 326 -8.55 3.31 -8.55
N HIS A 327 -7.32 3.14 -8.05
CA HIS A 327 -6.16 3.92 -8.51
C HIS A 327 -5.64 3.42 -9.84
N ASP A 328 -5.73 2.12 -10.08
CA ASP A 328 -5.24 1.47 -11.30
C ASP A 328 -6.28 1.43 -12.43
N PHE A 329 -7.40 2.16 -12.31
CA PHE A 329 -8.49 2.17 -13.29
C PHE A 329 -7.99 2.35 -14.74
N LYS A 330 -7.04 3.26 -14.98
CA LYS A 330 -6.57 3.53 -16.33
C LYS A 330 -5.67 2.40 -16.85
N GLU A 331 -4.82 1.87 -16.00
CA GLU A 331 -3.95 0.74 -16.27
C GLU A 331 -4.79 -0.51 -16.58
N ASP A 332 -5.77 -0.84 -15.73
CA ASP A 332 -6.68 -1.97 -15.88
C ASP A 332 -7.51 -1.90 -17.18
N LEU A 333 -8.06 -0.72 -17.48
CA LEU A 333 -8.82 -0.51 -18.71
C LEU A 333 -7.97 -0.83 -19.95
N LYS A 334 -6.71 -0.37 -19.96
CA LYS A 334 -5.78 -0.62 -21.08
C LYS A 334 -5.37 -2.07 -21.19
N ARG A 335 -5.20 -2.75 -20.05
CA ARG A 335 -4.87 -4.18 -19.98
C ARG A 335 -6.04 -5.09 -20.37
N GLY A 336 -7.25 -4.54 -20.51
CA GLY A 336 -8.44 -5.36 -20.71
C GLY A 336 -8.79 -6.16 -19.45
N HIS A 337 -8.47 -5.64 -18.26
CA HIS A 337 -8.77 -6.27 -16.99
C HIS A 337 -10.11 -5.79 -16.44
N LEU A 338 -11.01 -6.71 -16.09
CA LEU A 338 -12.32 -6.40 -15.49
C LEU A 338 -12.21 -6.25 -13.98
N SER A 339 -11.31 -5.41 -13.47
CA SER A 339 -11.25 -5.13 -12.03
C SER A 339 -12.59 -4.60 -11.51
N PRO A 340 -12.87 -4.66 -10.20
CA PRO A 340 -14.05 -4.05 -9.59
C PRO A 340 -14.39 -2.64 -10.09
N ALA A 341 -13.38 -1.78 -10.31
CA ALA A 341 -13.57 -0.43 -10.86
C ALA A 341 -14.02 -0.43 -12.32
N ILE A 342 -13.39 -1.24 -13.17
CA ILE A 342 -13.79 -1.40 -14.57
C ILE A 342 -15.18 -2.01 -14.68
N ASN A 343 -15.41 -3.13 -13.97
CA ASN A 343 -16.64 -3.88 -14.01
C ASN A 343 -17.85 -3.02 -13.58
N GLU A 344 -17.72 -2.22 -12.53
CA GLU A 344 -18.77 -1.31 -12.08
C GLU A 344 -19.00 -0.16 -13.08
N THR A 345 -17.93 0.38 -13.68
CA THR A 345 -18.05 1.42 -14.72
C THR A 345 -18.77 0.91 -15.97
N LEU A 346 -18.46 -0.31 -16.41
CA LEU A 346 -19.12 -0.94 -17.54
C LEU A 346 -20.57 -1.31 -17.22
N ARG A 347 -20.87 -1.73 -15.97
CA ARG A 347 -22.24 -1.95 -15.50
C ARG A 347 -23.08 -0.68 -15.60
N GLU A 348 -22.55 0.44 -15.12
CA GLU A 348 -23.18 1.76 -15.23
C GLU A 348 -23.37 2.21 -16.69
N ALA A 349 -22.40 1.91 -17.56
CA ALA A 349 -22.52 2.17 -18.99
C ALA A 349 -23.63 1.34 -19.64
N LYS A 350 -23.70 0.03 -19.36
CA LYS A 350 -24.78 -0.85 -19.85
C LYS A 350 -26.15 -0.42 -19.35
N ALA A 351 -26.26 -0.01 -18.08
CA ALA A 351 -27.51 0.50 -17.51
C ALA A 351 -28.01 1.79 -18.21
N LYS A 352 -27.12 2.52 -18.89
CA LYS A 352 -27.46 3.68 -19.73
C LYS A 352 -27.69 3.32 -21.21
N ASN A 353 -27.79 2.03 -21.53
CA ASN A 353 -28.01 1.51 -22.89
C ASN A 353 -26.92 1.91 -23.91
N PHE A 354 -25.67 2.10 -23.45
CA PHE A 354 -24.55 2.19 -24.38
C PHE A 354 -24.32 0.82 -25.05
N ASN A 355 -24.24 0.81 -26.38
CA ASN A 355 -23.80 -0.37 -27.14
C ASN A 355 -22.30 -0.29 -27.45
N LEU A 356 -21.85 0.91 -27.79
CA LEU A 356 -20.45 1.26 -28.06
C LEU A 356 -20.05 2.40 -27.12
N ILE A 357 -18.87 2.34 -26.52
CA ILE A 357 -18.38 3.40 -25.64
C ILE A 357 -16.88 3.63 -25.79
N ASN A 358 -16.45 4.89 -25.83
CA ASN A 358 -15.02 5.24 -25.90
C ASN A 358 -14.41 5.36 -24.48
N GLU A 359 -13.09 5.43 -24.40
CA GLU A 359 -12.34 5.57 -23.14
C GLU A 359 -12.70 6.85 -22.37
N GLU A 360 -12.96 7.95 -23.07
CA GLU A 360 -13.28 9.24 -22.44
C GLU A 360 -14.62 9.19 -21.70
N ASP A 361 -15.64 8.61 -22.32
CA ASP A 361 -16.97 8.46 -21.73
C ASP A 361 -16.97 7.46 -20.58
N LEU A 362 -16.16 6.40 -20.66
CA LEU A 362 -15.90 5.53 -19.52
C LEU A 362 -15.23 6.29 -18.37
N GLY A 363 -14.25 7.14 -18.66
CA GLY A 363 -13.62 8.01 -17.68
C GLY A 363 -14.62 8.94 -16.99
N LYS A 364 -15.56 9.52 -17.75
CA LYS A 364 -16.66 10.34 -17.19
C LYS A 364 -17.57 9.52 -16.30
N ILE A 365 -17.99 8.31 -16.72
CA ILE A 365 -18.83 7.43 -15.90
C ILE A 365 -18.11 7.05 -14.61
N PHE A 366 -16.84 6.67 -14.72
CA PHE A 366 -15.99 6.33 -13.59
C PHE A 366 -15.93 7.47 -12.56
N TRP A 367 -15.57 8.68 -13.02
CA TRP A 367 -15.42 9.84 -12.16
C TRP A 367 -16.74 10.27 -11.50
N LEU A 368 -17.83 10.27 -12.28
CA LEU A 368 -19.12 10.78 -11.80
C LEU A 368 -19.85 9.78 -10.90
N ARG A 369 -19.69 8.48 -11.14
CA ARG A 369 -20.47 7.41 -10.48
C ARG A 369 -19.60 6.39 -9.77
N THR A 370 -18.80 5.62 -10.51
CA THR A 370 -18.07 4.45 -9.98
C THR A 370 -17.18 4.80 -8.80
N LEU A 371 -16.42 5.90 -8.89
CA LEU A 371 -15.52 6.35 -7.83
C LEU A 371 -16.29 6.53 -6.52
N LYS A 372 -17.47 7.16 -6.57
CA LYS A 372 -18.28 7.36 -5.36
C LYS A 372 -18.73 6.03 -4.78
N THR A 373 -19.27 5.13 -5.61
CA THR A 373 -19.77 3.82 -5.19
C THR A 373 -18.70 3.00 -4.49
N LEU A 374 -17.53 2.83 -5.14
CA LEU A 374 -16.44 2.03 -4.58
C LEU A 374 -15.75 2.71 -3.41
N ALA A 375 -15.57 4.03 -3.42
CA ALA A 375 -15.01 4.75 -2.26
C ALA A 375 -15.89 4.60 -1.01
N MET A 376 -17.21 4.67 -1.16
CA MET A 376 -18.13 4.40 -0.03
C MET A 376 -18.05 2.94 0.43
N LYS A 377 -17.90 1.98 -0.50
CA LYS A 377 -17.69 0.57 -0.16
C LYS A 377 -16.39 0.38 0.64
N ILE A 378 -15.27 0.95 0.19
CA ILE A 378 -13.98 0.91 0.90
C ILE A 378 -14.12 1.46 2.32
N ILE A 379 -14.77 2.62 2.49
CA ILE A 379 -15.01 3.21 3.81
C ILE A 379 -15.82 2.24 4.70
N LYS A 380 -16.87 1.62 4.17
CA LYS A 380 -17.71 0.66 4.89
C LYS A 380 -16.91 -0.58 5.31
N GLU A 381 -16.13 -1.17 4.41
CA GLU A 381 -15.28 -2.33 4.71
C GLU A 381 -14.24 -1.98 5.78
N ILE A 382 -13.62 -0.80 5.71
CA ILE A 382 -12.73 -0.32 6.77
C ILE A 382 -13.48 -0.17 8.09
N ASP A 383 -14.67 0.45 8.12
CA ASP A 383 -15.44 0.61 9.36
C ASP A 383 -15.78 -0.73 10.01
N ILE A 384 -16.03 -1.78 9.21
CA ILE A 384 -16.22 -3.14 9.72
C ILE A 384 -14.89 -3.69 10.27
N ALA A 385 -13.79 -3.58 9.52
CA ALA A 385 -12.46 -4.01 9.98
C ALA A 385 -12.09 -3.37 11.33
N GLU A 386 -12.28 -2.05 11.47
CA GLU A 386 -12.01 -1.35 12.74
C GLU A 386 -12.87 -1.85 13.90
N LYS A 387 -14.14 -2.19 13.64
CA LYS A 387 -15.04 -2.78 14.65
C LYS A 387 -14.59 -4.18 15.05
N GLU A 388 -14.20 -5.02 14.09
CA GLU A 388 -13.71 -6.38 14.37
C GLU A 388 -12.41 -6.35 15.17
N LEU A 389 -11.47 -5.46 14.82
CA LEU A 389 -10.23 -5.29 15.55
C LEU A 389 -10.45 -4.92 17.02
N LYS A 390 -11.41 -4.03 17.30
CA LYS A 390 -11.78 -3.62 18.67
C LYS A 390 -12.37 -4.76 19.50
N LYS A 391 -12.89 -5.82 18.88
CA LYS A 391 -13.41 -7.00 19.59
C LYS A 391 -12.29 -7.95 20.05
N ILE A 392 -11.05 -7.78 19.58
CA ILE A 392 -9.90 -8.62 19.92
C ILE A 392 -9.28 -8.13 21.24
N LYS A 393 -9.66 -8.72 22.37
CA LYS A 393 -9.34 -8.20 23.71
C LYS A 393 -7.86 -8.29 24.08
N VAL A 394 -7.13 -9.19 23.44
CA VAL A 394 -5.69 -9.37 23.70
C VAL A 394 -4.86 -8.22 23.11
N ILE A 395 -5.37 -7.51 22.09
CA ILE A 395 -4.70 -6.35 21.51
C ILE A 395 -4.79 -5.16 22.48
N LYS A 396 -3.64 -4.66 22.92
CA LYS A 396 -3.52 -3.52 23.85
C LYS A 396 -3.33 -2.18 23.14
N ASN A 397 -2.77 -2.20 21.94
CA ASN A 397 -2.52 -1.01 21.14
C ASN A 397 -3.01 -1.21 19.69
N PRO A 398 -4.33 -1.14 19.44
CA PRO A 398 -4.90 -1.36 18.12
C PRO A 398 -4.47 -0.31 17.09
N GLU A 399 -4.02 0.87 17.53
CA GLU A 399 -3.58 1.98 16.67
C GLU A 399 -2.44 1.59 15.72
N LEU A 400 -1.60 0.64 16.12
CA LEU A 400 -0.51 0.12 15.28
C LEU A 400 -1.01 -0.62 14.03
N LEU A 401 -2.23 -1.14 14.07
CA LEU A 401 -2.88 -1.83 12.96
C LEU A 401 -3.89 -0.92 12.25
N LEU A 402 -4.65 -0.12 13.02
CA LEU A 402 -5.61 0.85 12.48
C LEU A 402 -4.98 1.89 11.55
N LYS A 403 -3.69 2.19 11.72
CA LYS A 403 -2.97 3.08 10.79
C LYS A 403 -3.06 2.59 9.34
N PHE A 404 -3.10 1.29 9.09
CA PHE A 404 -3.19 0.72 7.74
C PHE A 404 -4.59 0.86 7.15
N CYS A 405 -5.62 0.61 7.96
CA CYS A 405 -7.00 0.90 7.60
C CYS A 405 -7.20 2.36 7.19
N ARG A 406 -6.57 3.28 7.93
CA ARG A 406 -6.64 4.72 7.67
C ARG A 406 -5.98 5.12 6.36
N LEU A 407 -4.96 4.41 5.87
CA LEU A 407 -4.36 4.72 4.57
C LEU A 407 -5.39 4.56 3.45
N SER A 408 -6.07 3.41 3.37
CA SER A 408 -7.12 3.15 2.38
C SER A 408 -8.34 4.06 2.58
N LYS A 409 -8.77 4.27 3.83
CA LYS A 409 -9.90 5.17 4.14
C LYS A 409 -9.62 6.61 3.76
N ASN A 410 -8.45 7.14 4.10
CA ASN A 410 -8.08 8.52 3.75
C ASN A 410 -7.90 8.70 2.24
N SER A 411 -7.37 7.69 1.56
CA SER A 411 -7.30 7.63 0.10
C SER A 411 -8.69 7.75 -0.53
N ALA A 412 -9.65 6.92 -0.10
CA ALA A 412 -11.03 6.96 -0.57
C ALA A 412 -11.73 8.31 -0.25
N LEU A 413 -11.58 8.83 0.97
CA LEU A 413 -12.14 10.12 1.37
C LEU A 413 -11.56 11.28 0.56
N LYS A 414 -10.25 11.25 0.27
CA LYS A 414 -9.59 12.25 -0.56
C LYS A 414 -10.16 12.20 -1.99
N ALA A 415 -10.30 11.02 -2.58
CA ALA A 415 -10.87 10.86 -3.91
C ALA A 415 -12.32 11.39 -3.98
N LEU A 416 -13.14 11.12 -2.95
CA LEU A 416 -14.49 11.68 -2.85
C LEU A 416 -14.49 13.21 -2.79
N LYS A 417 -13.60 13.80 -2.00
CA LYS A 417 -13.47 15.25 -1.88
C LYS A 417 -13.04 15.90 -3.20
N GLU A 418 -12.04 15.35 -3.87
CA GLU A 418 -11.57 15.84 -5.17
C GLU A 418 -12.67 15.77 -6.24
N ARG A 419 -13.48 14.70 -6.20
CA ARG A 419 -14.68 14.58 -7.04
C ARG A 419 -15.71 15.66 -6.74
N GLU A 420 -16.00 15.92 -5.46
CA GLU A 420 -16.96 16.97 -5.06
C GLU A 420 -16.51 18.36 -5.50
N GLU A 421 -15.24 18.69 -5.30
CA GLU A 421 -14.63 19.95 -5.77
C GLU A 421 -14.73 20.10 -7.29
N SER A 422 -14.44 19.02 -8.03
CA SER A 422 -14.53 19.01 -9.50
C SER A 422 -15.97 19.20 -9.98
N LEU A 423 -16.95 18.60 -9.30
CA LEU A 423 -18.37 18.76 -9.63
C LEU A 423 -18.90 20.16 -9.30
N ALA A 424 -18.41 20.78 -8.23
CA ALA A 424 -18.75 22.16 -7.89
C ALA A 424 -18.25 23.13 -8.97
N PHE A 425 -17.00 22.94 -9.42
CA PHE A 425 -16.41 23.76 -10.50
C PHE A 425 -17.23 23.68 -11.79
N ILE A 426 -17.69 22.49 -12.20
CA ILE A 426 -18.51 22.31 -13.41
C ILE A 426 -19.88 23.00 -13.30
N LYS A 427 -20.41 23.22 -12.09
CA LYS A 427 -21.70 23.89 -11.88
C LYS A 427 -21.59 25.42 -11.84
N GLU A 428 -20.40 25.96 -11.63
CA GLU A 428 -20.13 27.40 -11.58
C GLU A 428 -19.74 28.00 -12.95
N VAL A 429 -19.54 27.14 -13.95
CA VAL A 429 -19.34 27.48 -15.38
C VAL A 429 -20.64 27.22 -16.13
#